data_AF-A0A1I0SUJ7-F1
#
_entry.id   AF-A0A1I0SUJ7-F1
#
_cell.length_a   1.000
_cell.length_b   1.000
_cell.length_c   1.000
_cell.angle_alpha   90.00
_cell.angle_beta   90.00
_cell.angle_gamma   90.00
#
_symmetry.space_group_name_H-M   'P 1'
#
loop_
_entity.id
_entity.type
_entity.pdbx_description
1 polymer ?
#
loop_
_entity_poly.entity_id
_entity_poly.type
_entity_poly.pdbx_seq_one_letter_code
_entity_poly.pdbx_strand_id
1 'polypeptide(L)'
;MKRKLQSLLLIFLITNIFSKDVKAQNLNISFLLDLSDRIDPKKNPGIYQRDLQYIKSVQKAFTNHVKGKKMRLLKDQMQVFFNPLPNIENINRLSEELKVGFCPQSNKNDFLKIDKLYTENLTKIYQRAIKDHNYVGSDIWKFFKNNVQLYCIKPEHRNILVILTDGYMYHKASIMQVEGKSSYITPQYLASKKLTSAGYATIMRKNKFGFITFPYNLKDLEILVLGINPSPGNPYEEDVIKQYWGDWFKTMKVKKFDLLTTDLPAALEPVINNFIQGKL
;
A
#
# COMPACT_ATOMS: atom_id res chain seq x y z
N MET A 1 -38.68 52.24 -35.39
CA MET A 1 -39.00 51.07 -34.54
C MET A 1 -38.36 49.82 -35.14
N LYS A 2 -37.60 49.06 -34.33
CA LYS A 2 -37.11 47.69 -34.54
C LYS A 2 -35.99 47.43 -35.59
N ARG A 3 -34.78 47.29 -35.02
CA ARG A 3 -33.67 46.43 -35.48
C ARG A 3 -34.13 44.99 -35.74
N LYS A 4 -33.51 44.31 -36.73
CA LYS A 4 -33.10 42.89 -36.73
C LYS A 4 -32.20 42.68 -37.96
N LEU A 5 -30.87 42.55 -37.80
CA LEU A 5 -30.12 41.35 -37.41
C LEU A 5 -30.06 40.31 -38.54
N GLN A 6 -28.91 40.20 -39.21
CA GLN A 6 -28.17 38.93 -39.40
C GLN A 6 -26.87 39.19 -40.19
N SER A 7 -25.82 39.54 -39.45
CA SER A 7 -24.43 39.36 -39.87
C SER A 7 -24.02 37.95 -39.45
N LEU A 8 -23.80 37.07 -40.43
CA LEU A 8 -23.30 35.72 -40.23
C LEU A 8 -21.80 35.82 -39.88
N LEU A 9 -21.46 35.86 -38.59
CA LEU A 9 -20.06 35.77 -38.14
C LEU A 9 -19.71 34.28 -38.01
N LEU A 10 -18.89 33.79 -38.94
CA LEU A 10 -18.29 32.47 -38.89
C LEU A 10 -17.26 32.44 -37.75
N ILE A 11 -17.66 31.97 -36.56
CA ILE A 11 -16.73 31.71 -35.45
C ILE A 11 -16.12 30.33 -35.68
N PHE A 12 -14.86 30.31 -36.12
CA PHE A 12 -14.00 29.14 -36.03
C PHE A 12 -13.79 28.79 -34.56
N LEU A 13 -14.54 27.80 -34.06
CA LEU A 13 -14.20 27.10 -32.81
C LEU A 13 -13.06 26.13 -33.11
N ILE A 14 -11.82 26.61 -33.00
CA ILE A 14 -10.68 25.72 -32.77
C ILE A 14 -10.79 25.25 -31.32
N THR A 15 -11.51 24.16 -31.10
CA THR A 15 -11.39 23.41 -29.86
C THR A 15 -9.98 22.87 -29.81
N ASN A 16 -9.12 23.51 -29.02
CA ASN A 16 -7.89 22.90 -28.55
C ASN A 16 -8.28 21.68 -27.71
N ILE A 17 -8.44 20.53 -28.37
CA ILE A 17 -8.30 19.23 -27.73
C ILE A 17 -6.81 19.09 -27.46
N PHE A 18 -6.33 19.80 -26.44
CA PHE A 18 -5.15 19.33 -25.73
C PHE A 18 -5.58 18.03 -25.09
N SER A 19 -5.33 16.93 -25.79
CA SER A 19 -5.17 15.64 -25.15
C SER A 19 -4.19 15.91 -24.02
N LYS A 20 -4.67 15.82 -22.77
CA LYS A 20 -3.86 16.04 -21.59
C LYS A 20 -2.83 14.93 -21.62
N ASP A 21 -1.69 15.19 -22.25
CA ASP A 21 -0.49 14.38 -22.14
C ASP A 21 -0.19 14.36 -20.65
N VAL A 22 -0.71 13.34 -19.95
CA VAL A 22 -0.36 13.07 -18.57
C VAL A 22 1.10 12.69 -18.66
N LYS A 23 1.96 13.69 -18.56
CA LYS A 23 3.41 13.52 -18.47
C LYS A 23 3.61 12.49 -17.37
N ALA A 24 4.00 11.27 -17.76
CA ALA A 24 3.98 10.13 -16.85
C ALA A 24 4.85 10.46 -15.63
N GLN A 25 4.19 10.72 -14.50
CA GLN A 25 4.82 11.18 -13.26
C GLN A 25 5.76 10.08 -12.75
N ASN A 26 6.91 10.46 -12.18
CA ASN A 26 7.82 9.49 -11.59
C ASN A 26 7.16 8.80 -10.38
N LEU A 27 7.25 7.47 -10.33
CA LEU A 27 6.74 6.69 -9.21
C LEU A 27 7.77 6.58 -8.10
N ASN A 28 7.30 6.71 -6.86
CA ASN A 28 8.03 6.34 -5.66
C ASN A 28 7.18 5.28 -4.93
N ILE A 29 7.51 4.01 -5.11
CA ILE A 29 6.78 2.89 -4.49
C ILE A 29 7.57 2.40 -3.28
N SER A 30 6.92 2.38 -2.11
CA SER A 30 7.47 1.79 -0.89
C SER A 30 6.61 0.61 -0.48
N PHE A 31 7.23 -0.51 -0.12
CA PHE A 31 6.53 -1.61 0.56
C PHE A 31 6.78 -1.54 2.06
N LEU A 32 5.76 -1.86 2.86
CA LEU A 32 5.91 -2.21 4.27
C LEU A 32 5.39 -3.64 4.45
N LEU A 33 6.29 -4.55 4.80
CA LEU A 33 5.97 -5.98 4.90
C LEU A 33 5.73 -6.40 6.35
N ASP A 34 4.63 -7.10 6.58
CA ASP A 34 4.32 -7.77 7.84
C ASP A 34 4.86 -9.20 7.86
N LEU A 35 5.93 -9.39 8.64
CA LEU A 35 6.57 -10.68 8.91
C LEU A 35 6.07 -11.27 10.25
N SER A 36 4.80 -11.06 10.58
CA SER A 36 4.12 -11.71 11.72
C SER A 36 3.86 -13.19 11.40
N ASP A 37 3.22 -13.89 12.32
CA ASP A 37 2.83 -15.29 12.12
C ASP A 37 1.80 -15.48 10.98
N ARG A 38 1.36 -14.40 10.32
CA ARG A 38 0.61 -14.46 9.05
C ARG A 38 1.35 -15.20 7.94
N ILE A 39 2.69 -15.19 7.97
CA ILE A 39 3.52 -15.87 6.97
C ILE A 39 3.82 -17.33 7.34
N ASP A 40 3.43 -17.79 8.53
CA ASP A 40 3.65 -19.16 8.97
C ASP A 40 2.79 -20.14 8.13
N PRO A 41 3.40 -21.04 7.35
CA PRO A 41 2.65 -21.96 6.50
C PRO A 41 1.84 -23.01 7.28
N LYS A 42 2.15 -23.25 8.56
CA LYS A 42 1.36 -24.14 9.42
C LYS A 42 0.06 -23.45 9.88
N LYS A 43 0.15 -22.18 10.25
CA LYS A 43 -1.00 -21.39 10.70
C LYS A 43 -1.83 -20.87 9.53
N ASN A 44 -1.16 -20.45 8.46
CA ASN A 44 -1.72 -19.74 7.31
C ASN A 44 -1.21 -20.34 5.98
N PRO A 45 -1.66 -21.55 5.60
CA PRO A 45 -1.16 -22.23 4.40
C PRO A 45 -1.33 -21.39 3.13
N GLY A 46 -0.24 -21.18 2.39
CA GLY A 46 -0.26 -20.50 1.10
C GLY A 46 -0.23 -18.96 1.16
N ILE A 47 -0.37 -18.33 2.34
CA ILE A 47 -0.46 -16.86 2.46
C ILE A 47 0.85 -16.18 2.05
N TYR A 48 1.99 -16.67 2.52
CA TYR A 48 3.27 -16.05 2.16
C TYR A 48 3.56 -16.15 0.65
N GLN A 49 3.12 -17.24 -0.02
CA GLN A 49 3.24 -17.36 -1.47
C GLN A 49 2.36 -16.35 -2.20
N ARG A 50 1.14 -16.09 -1.68
CA ARG A 50 0.27 -15.04 -2.22
C ARG A 50 0.90 -13.67 -2.10
N ASP A 51 1.50 -13.35 -0.94
CA ASP A 51 2.22 -12.08 -0.75
C ASP A 51 3.32 -11.89 -1.79
N LEU A 52 4.13 -12.92 -2.04
CA LEU A 52 5.18 -12.89 -3.07
C LEU A 52 4.60 -12.61 -4.46
N GLN A 53 3.43 -13.17 -4.80
CA GLN A 53 2.76 -12.90 -6.08
C GLN A 53 2.13 -11.50 -6.15
N TYR A 54 1.61 -10.98 -5.04
CA TYR A 54 1.11 -9.61 -4.98
C TYR A 54 2.26 -8.60 -5.16
N ILE A 55 3.39 -8.83 -4.50
CA ILE A 55 4.59 -8.00 -4.68
C ILE A 55 5.08 -8.08 -6.13
N LYS A 56 5.09 -9.29 -6.73
CA LYS A 56 5.42 -9.46 -8.15
C LYS A 56 4.47 -8.67 -9.07
N SER A 57 3.18 -8.62 -8.75
CA SER A 57 2.20 -7.84 -9.52
C SER A 57 2.49 -6.34 -9.47
N VAL A 58 2.81 -5.80 -8.29
CA VAL A 58 3.24 -4.40 -8.13
C VAL A 58 4.55 -4.14 -8.89
N GLN A 59 5.55 -5.04 -8.76
CA GLN A 59 6.84 -4.93 -9.44
C GLN A 59 6.70 -4.96 -10.97
N LYS A 60 5.81 -5.80 -11.51
CA LYS A 60 5.48 -5.85 -12.94
C LYS A 60 4.83 -4.54 -13.39
N ALA A 61 3.85 -4.04 -12.65
CA ALA A 61 3.20 -2.77 -12.95
C ALA A 61 4.19 -1.58 -12.94
N PHE A 62 5.07 -1.53 -11.93
CA PHE A 62 6.15 -0.55 -11.85
C PHE A 62 7.09 -0.67 -13.05
N THR A 63 7.58 -1.87 -13.35
CA THR A 63 8.51 -2.09 -14.45
C THR A 63 7.91 -1.69 -15.80
N ASN A 64 6.62 -1.98 -16.02
CA ASN A 64 5.89 -1.57 -17.21
C ASN A 64 5.75 -0.04 -17.29
N HIS A 65 5.49 0.63 -16.17
CA HIS A 65 5.46 2.09 -16.11
C HIS A 65 6.81 2.69 -16.53
N VAL A 66 7.91 2.21 -15.95
CA VAL A 66 9.26 2.71 -16.27
C VAL A 66 9.62 2.43 -17.73
N LYS A 67 9.33 1.23 -18.26
CA LYS A 67 9.57 0.89 -19.68
C LYS A 67 8.77 1.74 -20.66
N GLY A 68 7.60 2.25 -20.26
CA GLY A 68 6.78 3.15 -21.06
C GLY A 68 7.33 4.58 -21.15
N LYS A 69 8.36 4.93 -20.36
CA LYS A 69 8.91 6.28 -20.28
C LYS A 69 10.20 6.44 -21.08
N LYS A 70 10.43 7.66 -21.57
CA LYS A 70 11.70 8.04 -22.20
C LYS A 70 12.81 8.02 -21.14
N MET A 71 13.93 7.36 -21.42
CA MET A 71 15.08 7.21 -20.50
C MET A 71 15.49 8.52 -19.81
N ARG A 72 15.58 9.63 -20.56
CA ARG A 72 15.95 10.96 -20.03
C ARG A 72 15.01 11.54 -18.97
N LEU A 73 13.82 10.96 -18.79
CA LEU A 73 12.81 11.41 -17.84
C LEU A 73 12.70 10.52 -16.60
N LEU A 74 13.46 9.42 -16.55
CA LEU A 74 13.38 8.45 -15.46
C LEU A 74 13.93 9.05 -14.17
N LYS A 75 13.11 9.00 -13.12
CA LYS A 75 13.51 9.18 -11.72
C LYS A 75 12.73 8.22 -10.82
N ASP A 76 12.23 7.13 -11.38
CA ASP A 76 11.34 6.19 -10.72
C ASP A 76 12.10 5.30 -9.74
N GLN A 77 11.46 4.91 -8.64
CA GLN A 77 12.08 3.99 -7.68
C GLN A 77 11.06 3.12 -6.96
N MET A 78 11.58 2.01 -6.43
CA MET A 78 10.84 1.04 -5.64
C MET A 78 11.74 0.51 -4.51
N GLN A 79 11.21 0.39 -3.30
CA GLN A 79 11.97 -0.04 -2.13
C GLN A 79 11.10 -0.78 -1.11
N VAL A 80 11.73 -1.60 -0.26
CA VAL A 80 11.05 -2.41 0.75
C VAL A 80 11.52 -2.02 2.15
N PHE A 81 10.57 -1.83 3.06
CA PHE A 81 10.81 -1.54 4.46
C PHE A 81 10.29 -2.65 5.36
N PHE A 82 10.99 -2.81 6.48
CA PHE A 82 10.60 -3.64 7.61
C PHE A 82 10.62 -2.79 8.87
N ASN A 83 9.63 -2.96 9.74
CA ASN A 83 9.60 -2.27 11.01
C ASN A 83 8.92 -3.16 12.06
N PRO A 84 9.65 -3.78 13.00
CA PRO A 84 11.10 -3.69 13.21
C PRO A 84 11.90 -4.41 12.11
N LEU A 85 13.22 -4.20 12.10
CA LEU A 85 14.12 -4.97 11.23
C LEU A 85 14.10 -6.45 11.65
N PRO A 86 13.93 -7.40 10.72
CA PRO A 86 14.00 -8.81 11.06
C PRO A 86 15.44 -9.20 11.37
N ASN A 87 15.63 -10.08 12.36
CA ASN A 87 16.95 -10.62 12.70
C ASN A 87 17.33 -11.73 11.71
N ILE A 88 17.64 -11.33 10.48
CA ILE A 88 18.03 -12.21 9.39
C ILE A 88 19.47 -11.90 8.99
N GLU A 89 20.29 -12.93 8.82
CA GLU A 89 21.67 -12.76 8.36
C GLU A 89 21.73 -11.99 7.03
N ASN A 90 22.59 -10.98 6.93
CA ASN A 90 22.71 -10.12 5.74
C ASN A 90 21.44 -9.30 5.40
N ILE A 91 20.54 -9.05 6.36
CA ILE A 91 19.32 -8.25 6.11
C ILE A 91 19.62 -6.86 5.54
N ASN A 92 20.73 -6.23 5.94
CA ASN A 92 21.14 -4.93 5.40
C ASN A 92 21.40 -5.00 3.90
N ARG A 93 22.23 -5.96 3.46
CA ARG A 93 22.50 -6.19 2.04
C ARG A 93 21.23 -6.53 1.25
N LEU A 94 20.38 -7.42 1.79
CA LEU A 94 19.12 -7.77 1.13
C LEU A 94 18.20 -6.56 0.99
N SER A 95 18.15 -5.69 2.00
CA SER A 95 17.34 -4.46 1.98
C SER A 95 17.90 -3.43 0.99
N GLU A 96 19.22 -3.31 0.88
CA GLU A 96 19.89 -2.46 -0.12
C GLU A 96 19.61 -2.95 -1.54
N GLU A 97 19.69 -4.26 -1.79
CA GLU A 97 19.38 -4.85 -3.10
C GLU A 97 17.90 -4.71 -3.49
N LEU A 98 16.99 -4.59 -2.51
CA LEU A 98 15.57 -4.30 -2.72
C LEU A 98 15.29 -2.82 -2.96
N LYS A 99 16.28 -1.93 -2.82
CA LYS A 99 16.16 -0.51 -3.18
C LYS A 99 16.63 -0.32 -4.63
N VAL A 100 15.67 -0.26 -5.54
CA VAL A 100 15.92 -0.11 -6.98
C VAL A 100 15.44 1.26 -7.47
N GLY A 101 16.25 1.89 -8.31
CA GLY A 101 15.94 3.18 -8.92
C GLY A 101 16.32 3.20 -10.39
N PHE A 102 15.54 3.93 -11.19
CA PHE A 102 15.79 4.16 -12.60
C PHE A 102 16.01 5.65 -12.85
N CYS A 103 17.11 5.95 -13.53
CA CYS A 103 17.54 7.30 -13.88
C CYS A 103 17.97 7.37 -15.35
N PRO A 104 18.33 8.54 -15.90
CA PRO A 104 18.78 8.66 -17.28
C PRO A 104 20.03 7.82 -17.61
N GLN A 105 20.82 7.45 -16.59
CA GLN A 105 22.01 6.62 -16.71
C GLN A 105 21.73 5.11 -16.61
N SER A 106 20.50 4.71 -16.27
CA SER A 106 20.12 3.30 -16.22
C SER A 106 20.27 2.64 -17.59
N ASN A 107 20.64 1.36 -17.59
CA ASN A 107 20.85 0.57 -18.79
C ASN A 107 19.84 -0.60 -18.86
N LYS A 108 19.77 -1.29 -20.01
CA LYS A 108 18.84 -2.40 -20.22
C LYS A 108 19.00 -3.53 -19.19
N ASN A 109 20.20 -3.79 -18.71
CA ASN A 109 20.45 -4.87 -17.75
C ASN A 109 19.83 -4.56 -16.37
N ASP A 110 19.69 -3.29 -16.00
CA ASP A 110 19.05 -2.89 -14.74
C ASP A 110 17.57 -3.32 -14.73
N PHE A 111 16.89 -3.22 -15.88
CA PHE A 111 15.51 -3.68 -16.05
C PHE A 111 15.36 -5.20 -16.02
N LEU A 112 16.37 -5.94 -16.46
CA LEU A 112 16.33 -7.41 -16.49
C LEU A 112 16.57 -8.01 -15.10
N LYS A 113 17.34 -7.32 -14.25
CA LYS A 113 17.70 -7.81 -12.92
C LYS A 113 16.56 -7.66 -11.90
N ILE A 114 15.63 -6.73 -12.10
CA ILE A 114 14.62 -6.39 -11.07
C ILE A 114 13.72 -7.58 -10.68
N ASP A 115 13.26 -8.37 -11.65
CA ASP A 115 12.39 -9.53 -11.39
C ASP A 115 13.13 -10.57 -10.54
N LYS A 116 14.38 -10.85 -10.90
CA LYS A 116 15.26 -11.75 -10.15
C LYS A 116 15.54 -11.24 -8.74
N LEU A 117 15.95 -9.97 -8.61
CA LEU A 117 16.29 -9.35 -7.31
C LEU A 117 15.11 -9.39 -6.34
N TYR A 118 13.93 -8.94 -6.77
CA TYR A 118 12.74 -8.94 -5.92
C TYR A 118 12.29 -10.37 -5.58
N THR A 119 12.19 -11.25 -6.59
CA THR A 119 11.74 -12.62 -6.37
C THR A 119 12.68 -13.38 -5.42
N GLU A 120 13.99 -13.35 -5.67
CA GLU A 120 14.94 -14.10 -4.86
C GLU A 120 15.10 -13.52 -3.46
N ASN A 121 15.25 -12.20 -3.31
CA ASN A 121 15.55 -11.62 -2.00
C ASN A 121 14.33 -11.64 -1.08
N LEU A 122 13.13 -11.37 -1.60
CA LEU A 122 11.92 -11.50 -0.80
C LEU A 122 11.69 -12.97 -0.43
N THR A 123 11.85 -13.91 -1.37
CA THR A 123 11.73 -15.34 -1.05
C THR A 123 12.70 -15.74 0.05
N LYS A 124 13.97 -15.31 0.00
CA LYS A 124 14.96 -15.57 1.06
C LYS A 124 14.53 -14.99 2.41
N ILE A 125 14.03 -13.74 2.44
CA ILE A 125 13.60 -13.08 3.68
C ILE A 125 12.43 -13.85 4.31
N TYR A 126 11.38 -14.15 3.53
CA TYR A 126 10.22 -14.92 4.00
C TYR A 126 10.64 -16.32 4.47
N GLN A 127 11.40 -17.05 3.66
CA GLN A 127 11.84 -18.41 4.00
C GLN A 127 12.69 -18.44 5.27
N ARG A 128 13.55 -17.45 5.51
CA ARG A 128 14.35 -17.37 6.73
C ARG A 128 13.50 -17.05 7.94
N ALA A 129 12.60 -16.06 7.86
CA ALA A 129 11.66 -15.76 8.94
C ALA A 129 10.81 -16.99 9.33
N ILE A 130 10.32 -17.74 8.32
CA ILE A 130 9.58 -18.99 8.52
C ILE A 130 10.47 -20.08 9.14
N LYS A 131 11.66 -20.31 8.59
CA LYS A 131 12.59 -21.35 9.07
C LYS A 131 12.98 -21.12 10.53
N ASP A 132 13.30 -19.88 10.88
CA ASP A 132 13.75 -19.50 12.21
C ASP A 132 12.58 -19.37 13.21
N HIS A 133 11.33 -19.47 12.73
CA HIS A 133 10.09 -19.26 13.49
C HIS A 133 10.12 -17.91 14.24
N ASN A 134 10.83 -16.93 13.70
CA ASN A 134 11.05 -15.62 14.31
C ASN A 134 10.20 -14.55 13.61
N TYR A 135 8.95 -14.49 13.99
CA TYR A 135 7.96 -13.58 13.43
C TYR A 135 7.99 -12.23 14.16
N VAL A 136 8.78 -11.30 13.64
CA VAL A 136 8.93 -9.97 14.25
C VAL A 136 7.71 -9.06 14.03
N GLY A 137 6.84 -9.41 13.09
CA GLY A 137 5.65 -8.63 12.76
C GLY A 137 5.93 -7.38 11.92
N SER A 138 4.94 -6.49 11.90
CA SER A 138 5.10 -5.11 11.43
C SER A 138 4.38 -4.15 12.37
N ASP A 139 5.16 -3.30 13.04
CA ASP A 139 4.68 -2.17 13.82
C ASP A 139 4.28 -1.02 12.88
N ILE A 140 3.20 -1.25 12.14
CA ILE A 140 2.68 -0.30 11.14
C ILE A 140 2.30 1.02 11.81
N TRP A 141 1.69 0.96 12.99
CA TRP A 141 1.32 2.15 13.75
C TRP A 141 2.54 3.02 14.05
N LYS A 142 3.62 2.43 14.58
CA LYS A 142 4.86 3.17 14.88
C LYS A 142 5.60 3.61 13.61
N PHE A 143 5.52 2.85 12.52
CA PHE A 143 6.06 3.26 11.22
C PHE A 143 5.37 4.54 10.72
N PHE A 144 4.05 4.63 10.83
CA PHE A 144 3.31 5.85 10.50
C PHE A 144 3.66 7.01 11.44
N LYS A 145 3.92 6.73 12.72
CA LYS A 145 4.34 7.75 13.69
C LYS A 145 5.68 8.39 13.30
N ASN A 146 6.66 7.57 12.94
CA ASN A 146 8.08 7.98 12.93
C ASN A 146 8.70 8.07 11.53
N ASN A 147 8.18 7.32 10.55
CA ASN A 147 8.93 7.02 9.33
C ASN A 147 8.18 7.39 8.05
N VAL A 148 6.85 7.26 8.01
CA VAL A 148 6.08 7.30 6.74
C VAL A 148 6.32 8.57 5.91
N GLN A 149 6.36 9.75 6.54
CA GLN A 149 6.58 11.00 5.80
C GLN A 149 8.00 11.07 5.21
N LEU A 150 9.01 10.69 6.00
CA LEU A 150 10.41 10.78 5.60
C LEU A 150 10.76 9.72 4.54
N TYR A 151 10.22 8.51 4.69
CA TYR A 151 10.65 7.36 3.89
C TYR A 151 9.79 7.17 2.63
N CYS A 152 8.50 7.51 2.70
CA CYS A 152 7.55 7.18 1.64
C CYS A 152 7.12 8.39 0.81
N ILE A 153 7.45 9.64 1.18
CA ILE A 153 7.06 10.83 0.42
C ILE A 153 8.29 11.51 -0.18
N LYS A 154 8.40 11.47 -1.51
CA LYS A 154 9.40 12.21 -2.27
C LYS A 154 8.75 13.35 -3.06
N PRO A 155 9.35 14.56 -3.06
CA PRO A 155 8.89 15.67 -3.90
C PRO A 155 8.89 15.28 -5.38
N GLU A 156 7.94 15.81 -6.15
CA GLU A 156 7.79 15.56 -7.60
C GLU A 156 7.51 14.11 -8.01
N HIS A 157 7.21 13.22 -7.05
CA HIS A 157 6.83 11.84 -7.32
C HIS A 157 5.36 11.61 -7.00
N ARG A 158 4.78 10.62 -7.67
CA ARG A 158 3.56 9.97 -7.18
C ARG A 158 4.00 8.93 -6.15
N ASN A 159 3.68 9.19 -4.90
CA ASN A 159 4.11 8.35 -3.78
C ASN A 159 3.07 7.29 -3.49
N ILE A 160 3.47 6.02 -3.51
CA ILE A 160 2.60 4.89 -3.25
C ILE A 160 3.22 4.04 -2.14
N LEU A 161 2.50 3.85 -1.04
CA LEU A 161 2.84 2.90 0.00
C LEU A 161 1.98 1.64 -0.16
N VAL A 162 2.62 0.50 -0.38
CA VAL A 162 1.98 -0.81 -0.40
C VAL A 162 2.23 -1.49 0.94
N ILE A 163 1.18 -1.87 1.66
CA ILE A 163 1.26 -2.52 2.96
C ILE A 163 0.78 -3.96 2.81
N LEU A 164 1.62 -4.93 3.13
CA LEU A 164 1.25 -6.36 3.14
C LEU A 164 0.99 -6.76 4.58
N THR A 165 -0.26 -7.10 4.91
CA THR A 165 -0.71 -7.45 6.27
C THR A 165 -2.01 -8.23 6.19
N ASP A 166 -2.32 -9.00 7.23
CA ASP A 166 -3.63 -9.65 7.39
C ASP A 166 -4.75 -8.67 7.81
N GLY A 167 -4.39 -7.39 8.02
CA GLY A 167 -5.32 -6.31 8.35
C GLY A 167 -5.39 -6.02 9.85
N TYR A 168 -4.84 -6.88 10.70
CA TYR A 168 -4.76 -6.63 12.14
C TYR A 168 -3.52 -5.80 12.45
N MET A 169 -3.69 -4.48 12.55
CA MET A 169 -2.62 -3.61 13.04
C MET A 169 -2.27 -4.04 14.47
N TYR A 170 -1.13 -4.68 14.68
CA TYR A 170 -0.71 -5.12 16.02
C TYR A 170 0.80 -5.26 16.11
N HIS A 171 1.37 -4.73 17.18
CA HIS A 171 2.73 -5.04 17.57
C HIS A 171 2.88 -4.90 19.09
N LYS A 172 3.56 -5.86 19.72
CA LYS A 172 3.66 -5.95 21.19
C LYS A 172 4.24 -4.70 21.85
N ALA A 173 5.12 -3.98 21.16
CA ALA A 173 5.76 -2.76 21.68
C ALA A 173 4.94 -1.48 21.49
N SER A 174 3.78 -1.59 20.83
CA SER A 174 2.92 -0.45 20.48
C SER A 174 1.46 -0.74 20.83
N ILE A 175 1.22 -1.29 22.04
CA ILE A 175 -0.12 -1.52 22.57
C ILE A 175 -0.53 -0.32 23.42
N MET A 176 -1.52 0.45 22.94
CA MET A 176 -2.05 1.64 23.62
C MET A 176 -3.53 1.81 23.29
N GLN A 177 -4.29 2.35 24.25
CA GLN A 177 -5.67 2.79 24.06
C GLN A 177 -5.87 4.16 24.70
N VAL A 178 -6.57 5.06 23.99
CA VAL A 178 -6.90 6.40 24.46
C VAL A 178 -8.29 6.76 23.96
N GLU A 179 -9.23 6.98 24.87
CA GLU A 179 -10.58 7.51 24.56
C GLU A 179 -11.30 6.77 23.42
N GLY A 180 -11.34 5.44 23.47
CA GLY A 180 -11.96 4.59 22.45
C GLY A 180 -11.06 4.31 21.24
N LYS A 181 -9.96 5.03 21.06
CA LYS A 181 -8.96 4.75 20.03
C LYS A 181 -7.93 3.74 20.52
N SER A 182 -7.34 3.00 19.60
CA SER A 182 -6.24 2.06 19.88
C SER A 182 -5.11 2.20 18.87
N SER A 183 -3.90 1.84 19.23
CA SER A 183 -2.80 1.66 18.26
C SER A 183 -2.81 0.28 17.61
N TYR A 184 -3.80 -0.55 17.95
CA TYR A 184 -3.88 -1.93 17.51
C TYR A 184 -5.33 -2.42 17.40
N ILE A 185 -5.54 -3.47 16.61
CA ILE A 185 -6.72 -4.33 16.63
C ILE A 185 -6.28 -5.79 16.49
N THR A 186 -7.03 -6.70 17.10
CA THR A 186 -6.91 -8.15 16.97
C THR A 186 -8.31 -8.75 16.97
N PRO A 187 -8.51 -10.01 16.53
CA PRO A 187 -9.83 -10.65 16.62
C PRO A 187 -10.43 -10.60 18.03
N GLN A 188 -9.60 -10.85 19.06
CA GLN A 188 -10.02 -10.81 20.46
C GLN A 188 -10.42 -9.40 20.89
N TYR A 189 -9.69 -8.38 20.45
CA TYR A 189 -10.04 -7.00 20.71
C TYR A 189 -11.38 -6.64 20.07
N LEU A 190 -11.57 -6.92 18.78
CA LEU A 190 -12.82 -6.63 18.07
C LEU A 190 -14.04 -7.34 18.71
N ALA A 191 -13.87 -8.61 19.10
CA ALA A 191 -14.88 -9.37 19.83
C ALA A 191 -15.21 -8.73 21.19
N SER A 192 -14.20 -8.33 21.97
CA SER A 192 -14.40 -7.66 23.27
C SER A 192 -15.16 -6.33 23.15
N LYS A 193 -15.08 -5.67 22.00
CA LYS A 193 -15.79 -4.43 21.67
C LYS A 193 -17.18 -4.66 21.07
N LYS A 194 -17.62 -5.92 20.97
CA LYS A 194 -18.90 -6.35 20.38
C LYS A 194 -19.06 -5.91 18.91
N LEU A 195 -17.94 -5.85 18.17
CA LEU A 195 -17.92 -5.51 16.74
C LEU A 195 -18.12 -6.76 15.86
N THR A 196 -19.10 -7.59 16.23
CA THR A 196 -19.34 -8.93 15.65
C THR A 196 -20.76 -9.08 15.09
N SER A 197 -21.45 -7.97 14.87
CA SER A 197 -22.84 -7.94 14.39
C SER A 197 -23.05 -6.81 13.39
N ALA A 198 -24.17 -6.82 12.67
CA ALA A 198 -24.54 -5.75 11.73
C ALA A 198 -24.59 -4.35 12.38
N GLY A 199 -24.75 -4.27 13.71
CA GLY A 199 -24.72 -3.02 14.46
C GLY A 199 -23.32 -2.42 14.68
N TYR A 200 -22.25 -3.05 14.20
CA TYR A 200 -20.85 -2.66 14.48
C TYR A 200 -20.58 -1.18 14.18
N ALA A 201 -21.07 -0.66 13.05
CA ALA A 201 -20.81 0.73 12.65
C ALA A 201 -21.40 1.75 13.64
N THR A 202 -22.58 1.45 14.19
CA THR A 202 -23.19 2.28 15.24
C THR A 202 -22.42 2.19 16.55
N ILE A 203 -21.95 0.99 16.91
CA ILE A 203 -21.11 0.79 18.10
C ILE A 203 -19.79 1.56 17.97
N MET A 204 -19.13 1.49 16.81
CA MET A 204 -17.89 2.21 16.54
C MET A 204 -18.08 3.72 16.67
N ARG A 205 -19.11 4.29 16.05
CA ARG A 205 -19.40 5.73 16.18
C ARG A 205 -19.70 6.15 17.60
N LYS A 206 -20.60 5.43 18.31
CA LYS A 206 -21.00 5.77 19.68
C LYS A 206 -19.81 5.78 20.63
N ASN A 207 -18.90 4.81 20.48
CA ASN A 207 -17.74 4.66 21.36
C ASN A 207 -16.47 5.30 20.81
N LYS A 208 -16.56 6.02 19.68
CA LYS A 208 -15.42 6.67 18.99
C LYS A 208 -14.25 5.71 18.71
N PHE A 209 -14.58 4.48 18.34
CA PHE A 209 -13.59 3.47 18.01
C PHE A 209 -12.85 3.80 16.71
N GLY A 210 -11.54 3.60 16.71
CA GLY A 210 -10.68 3.84 15.58
C GLY A 210 -9.21 3.73 15.97
N PHE A 211 -8.30 3.91 15.01
CA PHE A 211 -6.89 3.96 15.33
C PHE A 211 -6.48 5.32 15.94
N ILE A 212 -5.45 5.31 16.80
CA ILE A 212 -4.80 6.54 17.26
C ILE A 212 -4.10 7.18 16.05
N THR A 213 -4.46 8.42 15.74
CA THR A 213 -4.01 9.18 14.57
C THR A 213 -2.86 10.12 14.90
N PHE A 214 -2.13 10.55 13.87
CA PHE A 214 -1.09 11.56 13.97
C PHE A 214 -1.53 12.86 13.29
N PRO A 215 -1.01 14.03 13.70
CA PRO A 215 -1.40 15.33 13.12
C PRO A 215 -0.77 15.59 11.75
N TYR A 216 -0.55 14.55 10.94
CA TYR A 216 0.11 14.63 9.64
C TYR A 216 -0.90 14.85 8.51
N ASN A 217 -0.41 15.45 7.44
CA ASN A 217 -1.13 15.57 6.18
C ASN A 217 -0.46 14.68 5.14
N LEU A 218 -1.08 13.56 4.82
CA LEU A 218 -0.58 12.56 3.88
C LEU A 218 -1.27 12.66 2.51
N LYS A 219 -1.72 13.85 2.12
CA LYS A 219 -2.42 14.09 0.83
C LYS A 219 -1.62 13.70 -0.41
N ASP A 220 -0.29 13.68 -0.30
CA ASP A 220 0.64 13.39 -1.38
C ASP A 220 1.11 11.92 -1.36
N LEU A 221 0.46 11.09 -0.52
CA LEU A 221 0.67 9.66 -0.41
C LEU A 221 -0.61 8.91 -0.82
N GLU A 222 -0.45 7.90 -1.66
CA GLU A 222 -1.47 6.91 -1.97
C GLU A 222 -1.14 5.60 -1.26
N ILE A 223 -2.15 4.84 -0.81
CA ILE A 223 -1.91 3.64 -0.01
C ILE A 223 -2.67 2.43 -0.57
N LEU A 224 -1.99 1.32 -0.74
CA LEU A 224 -2.60 0.05 -1.13
C LEU A 224 -2.33 -0.99 -0.05
N VAL A 225 -3.37 -1.40 0.67
CA VAL A 225 -3.27 -2.49 1.66
C VAL A 225 -3.67 -3.79 0.97
N LEU A 226 -2.79 -4.78 1.04
CA LEU A 226 -2.94 -6.08 0.38
C LEU A 226 -2.88 -7.21 1.40
N GLY A 227 -3.69 -8.24 1.17
CA GLY A 227 -3.64 -9.48 1.93
C GLY A 227 -4.47 -9.46 3.21
N ILE A 228 -5.45 -8.55 3.33
CA ILE A 228 -6.37 -8.53 4.49
C ILE A 228 -7.01 -9.92 4.59
N ASN A 229 -6.91 -10.57 5.74
CA ASN A 229 -7.33 -11.95 5.95
C ASN A 229 -8.09 -12.04 7.27
N PRO A 230 -9.37 -11.60 7.28
CA PRO A 230 -10.17 -11.56 8.49
C PRO A 230 -10.38 -12.97 9.05
N SER A 231 -10.49 -13.08 10.36
CA SER A 231 -10.83 -14.34 11.03
C SER A 231 -12.19 -14.85 10.54
N PRO A 232 -12.33 -16.15 10.23
CA PRO A 232 -13.55 -16.69 9.62
C PRO A 232 -14.74 -16.74 10.59
N GLY A 233 -14.53 -16.53 11.89
CA GLY A 233 -15.57 -16.67 12.91
C GLY A 233 -16.56 -15.51 13.01
N ASN A 234 -16.32 -14.39 12.32
CA ASN A 234 -17.17 -13.21 12.37
C ASN A 234 -17.40 -12.65 10.95
N PRO A 235 -18.62 -12.71 10.41
CA PRO A 235 -18.90 -12.27 9.04
C PRO A 235 -18.76 -10.76 8.83
N TYR A 236 -18.67 -9.97 9.91
CA TYR A 236 -18.48 -8.51 9.85
C TYR A 236 -17.03 -8.08 10.04
N GLU A 237 -16.10 -9.02 10.25
CA GLU A 237 -14.73 -8.69 10.64
C GLU A 237 -13.95 -7.98 9.53
N GLU A 238 -14.16 -8.37 8.27
CA GLU A 238 -13.61 -7.66 7.12
C GLU A 238 -14.03 -6.19 7.11
N ASP A 239 -15.33 -5.94 7.26
CA ASP A 239 -15.91 -4.60 7.23
C ASP A 239 -15.35 -3.73 8.35
N VAL A 240 -15.24 -4.30 9.56
CA VAL A 240 -14.69 -3.62 10.72
C VAL A 240 -13.22 -3.26 10.49
N ILE A 241 -12.40 -4.20 10.02
CA ILE A 241 -10.99 -3.94 9.70
C ILE A 241 -10.90 -2.82 8.66
N LYS A 242 -11.65 -2.93 7.55
CA LYS A 242 -11.64 -1.93 6.48
C LYS A 242 -12.10 -0.55 6.96
N GLN A 243 -13.09 -0.49 7.86
CA GLN A 243 -13.52 0.77 8.44
C GLN A 243 -12.42 1.39 9.33
N TYR A 244 -11.77 0.61 10.19
CA TYR A 244 -10.64 1.07 11.01
C TYR A 244 -9.52 1.69 10.15
N TRP A 245 -9.08 0.98 9.10
CA TRP A 245 -8.05 1.46 8.19
C TRP A 245 -8.50 2.70 7.40
N GLY A 246 -9.71 2.64 6.82
CA GLY A 246 -10.25 3.72 6.00
C GLY A 246 -10.43 5.02 6.78
N ASP A 247 -10.98 4.95 7.98
CA ASP A 247 -11.19 6.13 8.83
C ASP A 247 -9.85 6.72 9.31
N TRP A 248 -8.86 5.88 9.58
CA TRP A 248 -7.51 6.31 9.95
C TRP A 248 -6.80 7.05 8.80
N PHE A 249 -6.84 6.48 7.59
CA PHE A 249 -6.28 7.11 6.39
C PHE A 249 -6.98 8.43 6.03
N LYS A 250 -8.32 8.47 6.08
CA LYS A 250 -9.10 9.71 5.86
C LYS A 250 -8.74 10.79 6.88
N THR A 251 -8.58 10.43 8.15
CA THR A 251 -8.21 11.38 9.20
C THR A 251 -6.83 11.98 8.96
N MET A 252 -5.88 11.18 8.48
CA MET A 252 -4.54 11.65 8.08
C MET A 252 -4.49 12.28 6.67
N LYS A 253 -5.65 12.53 6.05
CA LYS A 253 -5.82 13.19 4.75
C LYS A 253 -5.23 12.44 3.55
N VAL A 254 -5.08 11.12 3.63
CA VAL A 254 -4.74 10.28 2.48
C VAL A 254 -5.88 10.36 1.47
N LYS A 255 -5.58 10.79 0.24
CA LYS A 255 -6.61 11.06 -0.78
C LYS A 255 -7.07 9.82 -1.54
N LYS A 256 -6.17 8.85 -1.72
CA LYS A 256 -6.43 7.64 -2.50
C LYS A 256 -5.87 6.45 -1.76
N PHE A 257 -6.73 5.48 -1.48
CA PHE A 257 -6.31 4.20 -0.94
C PHE A 257 -7.29 3.09 -1.30
N ASP A 258 -6.76 1.87 -1.40
CA ASP A 258 -7.55 0.64 -1.56
C ASP A 258 -7.17 -0.37 -0.47
N LEU A 259 -8.17 -1.14 -0.03
CA LEU A 259 -8.05 -2.15 1.02
C LEU A 259 -8.50 -3.50 0.45
N LEU A 260 -7.53 -4.31 0.01
CA LEU A 260 -7.79 -5.57 -0.69
C LEU A 260 -7.64 -6.77 0.23
N THR A 261 -8.71 -7.55 0.31
CA THR A 261 -8.75 -8.86 0.98
C THR A 261 -7.92 -9.87 0.19
N THR A 262 -7.39 -10.87 0.88
CA THR A 262 -6.67 -11.98 0.28
C THR A 262 -7.55 -12.67 -0.75
N ASP A 263 -7.05 -12.77 -1.98
CA ASP A 263 -7.71 -13.48 -3.08
C ASP A 263 -6.65 -14.17 -3.97
N LEU A 264 -7.06 -14.82 -5.06
CA LEU A 264 -6.16 -15.38 -6.04
C LEU A 264 -5.31 -14.26 -6.66
N PRO A 265 -3.99 -14.46 -6.82
CA PRO A 265 -3.13 -13.46 -7.46
C PRO A 265 -3.63 -13.00 -8.83
N ALA A 266 -4.19 -13.90 -9.63
CA ALA A 266 -4.76 -13.58 -10.94
C ALA A 266 -5.96 -12.61 -10.86
N ALA A 267 -6.75 -12.65 -9.78
CA ALA A 267 -7.88 -11.74 -9.58
C ALA A 267 -7.42 -10.35 -9.12
N LEU A 268 -6.37 -10.28 -8.28
CA LEU A 268 -5.86 -9.00 -7.78
C LEU A 268 -4.87 -8.32 -8.74
N GLU A 269 -4.20 -9.06 -9.63
CA GLU A 269 -3.22 -8.48 -10.57
C GLU A 269 -3.81 -7.30 -11.39
N PRO A 270 -5.00 -7.39 -12.01
CA PRO A 270 -5.60 -6.27 -12.73
C PRO A 270 -5.89 -5.07 -11.83
N VAL A 271 -6.37 -5.30 -10.61
CA VAL A 271 -6.71 -4.24 -9.63
C VAL A 271 -5.44 -3.53 -9.18
N ILE A 272 -4.42 -4.28 -8.79
CA ILE A 272 -3.09 -3.77 -8.42
C ILE A 272 -2.51 -2.96 -9.57
N ASN A 273 -2.53 -3.50 -10.80
CA ASN A 273 -2.01 -2.80 -11.96
C ASN A 273 -2.77 -1.49 -12.22
N ASN A 274 -4.09 -1.48 -12.14
CA ASN A 274 -4.88 -0.26 -12.34
C ASN A 274 -4.59 0.79 -11.26
N PHE A 275 -4.40 0.37 -10.00
CA PHE A 275 -3.96 1.25 -8.93
C PHE A 275 -2.61 1.87 -9.26
N ILE A 276 -1.59 1.05 -9.58
CA ILE A 276 -0.23 1.53 -9.88
C ILE A 276 -0.18 2.38 -11.15
N GLN A 277 -1.01 2.12 -12.17
CA GLN A 277 -1.08 2.96 -13.38
C GLN A 277 -1.91 4.24 -13.21
N GLY A 278 -2.58 4.43 -12.06
CA GLY A 278 -3.40 5.62 -11.81
C GLY A 278 -4.71 5.64 -12.60
N LYS A 279 -5.27 4.45 -12.90
CA LYS A 279 -6.52 4.26 -13.66
C LYS A 279 -7.77 4.04 -12.80
N LEU A 280 -7.60 3.92 -11.49
CA LEU A 280 -8.67 3.89 -10.47
C LEU A 280 -8.94 5.28 -9.91
#